data_AF-A0A7T7ZWZ4-F1
#
_entry.id   AF-A0A7T7ZWZ4-F1
#
_cell.length_a   1.000
_cell.length_b   1.000
_cell.length_c   1.000
_cell.angle_alpha   90.00
_cell.angle_beta   90.00
_cell.angle_gamma   90.00
#
_symmetry.space_group_name_H-M   'P 1'
#
loop_
_entity.id
_entity.type
_entity.pdbx_description
1 polymer ?
#
loop_
_entity_poly.entity_id
_entity_poly.type
_entity_poly.pdbx_seq_one_letter_code
_entity_poly.pdbx_strand_id
1 'polypeptide(L)'
;MKIEDIFLKFDSGGTRDRFSFETFVLNLLKFHIEHQNKKFSLVEGERRIGNAYAEDGFDNFKGFTLIDIKFNLNRMPARLLADYYTHKLNRAERNLLHSNILLISFETVLEKNISRITDEILLLNPELKIAIWGPKEISKIANKHKAKATEIGNNLFSLRLENAVTKEAGDWKKERDEKIDILKDCYDRGQFSMFLGAGVSSSAGMPDWNTLLSSLFVSYLTKEFNQQANISDEDIKQIVERLNAVDEPSALMAARYLRKGLVKQTSEIKDFTKAITENLYKLRDTTKKLDSDLITSISNSCMPRRTGARVRTVITYNFDDLLERQLTSKSIQHHSIYTENEAFDRDELPIYHVHGFLPEDTERYEGLEKSTLVFSEEGYHQIYTDAYHWSNLVQLANLRENNCLMIGLSMTDPNLRRLLDISARNIDTPRHYAFMRRLSIDKFAYSTKDGVRTQHVDNVTGAEEFLNRHHKLNEEIMKELGVSIIWFTEFEEIPAILDKINS
;
A
#
# COMPACT_ATOMS: atom_id res chain seq x y z
N MET A 1 -4.62 29.64 20.97
CA MET A 1 -5.44 28.79 20.10
C MET A 1 -6.73 28.47 20.84
N LYS A 2 -7.90 28.71 20.22
CA LYS A 2 -9.15 28.12 20.71
C LYS A 2 -9.11 26.62 20.42
N ILE A 3 -9.78 25.83 21.25
CA ILE A 3 -9.78 24.36 21.06
C ILE A 3 -10.51 23.99 19.76
N GLU A 4 -11.50 24.78 19.37
CA GLU A 4 -12.17 24.72 18.08
C GLU A 4 -11.17 24.81 16.91
N ASP A 5 -10.13 25.65 17.01
CA ASP A 5 -9.08 25.75 15.99
C ASP A 5 -8.23 24.48 15.88
N ILE A 6 -8.16 23.65 16.93
CA ILE A 6 -7.50 22.34 16.88
C ILE A 6 -8.35 21.36 16.08
N PHE A 7 -9.65 21.34 16.32
CA PHE A 7 -10.58 20.46 15.62
C PHE A 7 -10.75 20.82 14.15
N LEU A 8 -10.66 22.11 13.79
CA LEU A 8 -10.65 22.57 12.40
C LEU A 8 -9.44 22.05 11.60
N LYS A 9 -8.33 21.69 12.26
CA LYS A 9 -7.18 21.05 11.59
C LYS A 9 -7.48 19.62 11.14
N PHE A 10 -8.61 19.03 11.55
CA PHE A 10 -9.01 17.65 11.25
C PHE A 10 -10.19 17.58 10.26
N ASP A 11 -10.55 18.70 9.62
CA ASP A 11 -11.78 18.83 8.83
C ASP A 11 -11.55 18.69 7.30
N SER A 12 -10.40 18.15 6.87
CA SER A 12 -10.18 17.86 5.43
C SER A 12 -10.86 16.56 4.99
N GLY A 13 -11.39 15.78 5.93
CA GLY A 13 -12.09 14.54 5.69
C GLY A 13 -11.16 13.47 5.11
N GLY A 14 -9.92 13.40 5.58
CA GLY A 14 -8.90 12.42 5.15
C GLY A 14 -8.55 11.38 6.24
N THR A 15 -7.96 10.25 5.87
CA THR A 15 -7.31 9.29 6.80
C THR A 15 -6.30 9.97 7.73
N ARG A 16 -5.57 10.96 7.20
CA ARG A 16 -4.61 11.77 7.97
C ARG A 16 -5.27 12.51 9.14
N ASP A 17 -6.46 13.07 8.93
CA ASP A 17 -7.19 13.79 9.97
C ASP A 17 -7.64 12.85 11.07
N ARG A 18 -8.09 11.66 10.68
CA ARG A 18 -8.45 10.61 11.63
C ARG A 18 -7.28 10.23 12.53
N PHE A 19 -6.12 9.91 11.97
CA PHE A 19 -4.96 9.54 12.80
C PHE A 19 -4.49 10.69 13.69
N SER A 20 -4.64 11.92 13.20
CA SER A 20 -4.35 13.13 13.98
C SER A 20 -5.33 13.29 15.15
N PHE A 21 -6.62 13.05 14.93
CA PHE A 21 -7.65 13.05 15.97
C PHE A 21 -7.45 11.91 16.98
N GLU A 22 -7.21 10.68 16.51
CA GLU A 22 -6.88 9.53 17.37
C GLU A 22 -5.69 9.84 18.27
N THR A 23 -4.60 10.36 17.68
CA THR A 23 -3.39 10.76 18.43
C THR A 23 -3.70 11.86 19.44
N PHE A 24 -4.49 12.87 19.07
CA PHE A 24 -4.88 13.94 19.97
C PHE A 24 -5.66 13.41 21.18
N VAL A 25 -6.70 12.61 20.93
CA VAL A 25 -7.56 12.05 21.98
C VAL A 25 -6.77 11.11 22.89
N LEU A 26 -5.97 10.21 22.34
CA LEU A 26 -5.18 9.26 23.14
C LEU A 26 -4.20 9.98 24.08
N ASN A 27 -3.46 10.97 23.57
CA ASN A 27 -2.51 11.72 24.39
C ASN A 27 -3.22 12.60 25.45
N LEU A 28 -4.35 13.20 25.08
CA LEU A 28 -5.15 14.00 26.00
C LEU A 28 -5.75 13.15 27.12
N LEU A 29 -6.30 11.98 26.79
CA LEU A 29 -6.85 11.04 27.77
C LEU A 29 -5.77 10.44 28.65
N LYS A 30 -4.62 10.04 28.08
CA LYS A 30 -3.46 9.57 28.84
C LYS A 30 -3.12 10.58 29.95
N PHE A 31 -2.88 11.83 29.56
CA PHE A 31 -2.58 12.91 30.51
C PHE A 31 -3.70 13.08 31.54
N HIS A 32 -4.95 13.11 31.10
CA HIS A 32 -6.10 13.33 31.98
C HIS A 32 -6.30 12.21 33.01
N ILE A 33 -6.10 10.96 32.61
CA ILE A 33 -6.28 9.77 33.44
C ILE A 33 -5.11 9.62 34.42
N GLU A 34 -3.89 9.85 33.95
CA GLU A 34 -2.68 9.84 34.81
C GLU A 34 -2.73 10.95 35.86
N HIS A 35 -3.33 12.11 35.58
CA HIS A 35 -3.59 13.17 36.59
C HIS A 35 -4.57 12.75 37.69
N GLN A 36 -5.30 11.66 37.50
CA GLN A 36 -6.16 11.05 38.53
C GLN A 36 -5.44 9.93 39.28
N ASN A 37 -4.12 9.76 39.06
CA ASN A 37 -3.31 8.64 39.55
C ASN A 37 -3.83 7.27 39.10
N LYS A 38 -4.38 7.20 37.88
CA LYS A 38 -4.88 5.96 37.27
C LYS A 38 -4.04 5.58 36.06
N LYS A 39 -3.97 4.28 35.77
CA LYS A 39 -3.17 3.75 34.67
C LYS A 39 -3.92 3.86 33.34
N PHE A 40 -3.20 4.32 32.31
CA PHE A 40 -3.63 4.32 30.92
C PHE A 40 -2.66 3.47 30.09
N SER A 41 -3.19 2.65 29.19
CA SER A 41 -2.35 1.79 28.35
C SER A 41 -2.97 1.63 26.97
N LEU A 42 -2.12 1.60 25.94
CA LEU A 42 -2.54 1.42 24.56
C LEU A 42 -2.85 -0.07 24.30
N VAL A 43 -3.81 -0.34 23.42
CA VAL A 43 -4.05 -1.71 22.95
C VAL A 43 -3.03 -2.04 21.86
N GLU A 44 -2.33 -3.16 22.02
CA GLU A 44 -1.32 -3.65 21.08
C GLU A 44 -1.87 -4.72 20.11
N GLY A 45 -1.16 -4.94 18.99
CA GLY A 45 -1.47 -5.95 17.96
C GLY A 45 -2.41 -5.49 16.83
N GLU A 46 -2.36 -6.18 15.69
CA GLU A 46 -3.21 -5.87 14.51
C GLU A 46 -4.68 -6.23 14.75
N ARG A 47 -4.93 -7.19 15.65
CA ARG A 47 -6.29 -7.61 16.05
C ARG A 47 -6.90 -6.77 17.18
N ARG A 48 -6.36 -5.60 17.49
CA ARG A 48 -6.79 -4.67 18.57
C ARG A 48 -8.32 -4.52 18.70
N ILE A 49 -8.87 -4.67 19.91
CA ILE A 49 -10.31 -4.56 20.18
C ILE A 49 -10.77 -3.10 20.28
N GLY A 50 -9.87 -2.21 20.69
CA GLY A 50 -10.02 -0.76 20.72
C GLY A 50 -8.66 -0.08 20.57
N ASN A 51 -8.55 1.18 20.98
CA ASN A 51 -7.30 1.94 20.88
C ASN A 51 -6.51 1.96 22.20
N ALA A 52 -7.21 1.97 23.34
CA ALA A 52 -6.61 2.02 24.67
C ALA A 52 -7.52 1.40 25.73
N TYR A 53 -6.99 1.23 26.93
CA TYR A 53 -7.76 0.88 28.12
C TYR A 53 -7.30 1.67 29.34
N ALA A 54 -8.25 1.91 30.24
CA ALA A 54 -8.02 2.39 31.60
C ALA A 54 -8.43 1.29 32.57
N GLU A 55 -7.45 0.64 33.21
CA GLU A 55 -7.66 -0.56 34.05
C GLU A 55 -8.59 -0.26 35.24
N ASP A 56 -8.41 0.90 35.87
CA ASP A 56 -9.20 1.35 37.03
C ASP A 56 -10.35 2.31 36.67
N GLY A 57 -10.63 2.47 35.37
CA GLY A 57 -11.54 3.49 34.84
C GLY A 57 -10.99 4.90 35.05
N PHE A 58 -11.85 5.92 34.96
CA PHE A 58 -11.50 7.34 35.14
C PHE A 58 -12.77 8.21 35.25
N ASP A 59 -12.68 9.37 35.89
CA ASP A 59 -13.85 10.20 36.22
C ASP A 59 -14.98 9.36 36.86
N ASN A 60 -16.11 9.22 36.16
CA ASN A 60 -17.28 8.47 36.59
C ASN A 60 -17.26 7.00 36.13
N PHE A 61 -16.36 6.61 35.24
CA PHE A 61 -16.17 5.22 34.84
C PHE A 61 -15.45 4.46 35.95
N LYS A 62 -16.10 3.41 36.45
CA LYS A 62 -15.56 2.54 37.51
C LYS A 62 -15.15 1.20 36.93
N GLY A 63 -13.92 0.78 37.20
CA GLY A 63 -13.36 -0.47 36.71
C GLY A 63 -12.93 -0.40 35.24
N PHE A 64 -12.52 -1.55 34.70
CA PHE A 64 -11.90 -1.64 33.39
C PHE A 64 -12.75 -0.96 32.31
N THR A 65 -12.14 0.01 31.62
CA THR A 65 -12.80 0.80 30.57
C THR A 65 -12.01 0.66 29.28
N LEU A 66 -12.59 -0.01 28.28
CA LEU A 66 -12.06 -0.05 26.92
C LEU A 66 -12.38 1.26 26.21
N ILE A 67 -11.40 1.88 25.57
CA ILE A 67 -11.54 3.12 24.82
C ILE A 67 -11.33 2.82 23.34
N ASP A 68 -12.35 3.09 22.53
CA ASP A 68 -12.29 2.93 21.07
C ASP A 68 -12.73 4.22 20.38
N ILE A 69 -11.88 4.73 19.50
CA ILE A 69 -11.99 5.99 18.80
C ILE A 69 -12.39 5.67 17.36
N LYS A 70 -13.58 6.12 16.97
CA LYS A 70 -14.11 6.00 15.62
C LYS A 70 -14.21 7.38 15.00
N PHE A 71 -13.96 7.49 13.70
CA PHE A 71 -14.05 8.78 13.03
C PHE A 71 -15.52 9.20 12.86
N ASN A 72 -16.36 8.32 12.32
CA ASN A 72 -17.77 8.63 12.11
C ASN A 72 -18.69 7.47 12.51
N LEU A 73 -19.17 7.49 13.76
CA LEU A 73 -20.14 6.50 14.24
C LEU A 73 -21.51 6.60 13.53
N ASN A 74 -21.85 7.74 12.90
CA ASN A 74 -23.13 7.88 12.22
C ASN A 74 -23.22 7.09 10.91
N ARG A 75 -22.08 6.79 10.28
CA ARG A 75 -22.00 6.02 9.03
C ARG A 75 -21.89 4.52 9.24
N MET A 76 -21.61 4.07 10.47
CA MET A 76 -21.44 2.65 10.77
C MET A 76 -22.79 1.98 11.07
N PRO A 77 -23.11 0.84 10.43
CA PRO A 77 -24.28 0.05 10.81
C PRO A 77 -24.13 -0.47 12.24
N ALA A 78 -25.10 -0.16 13.10
CA ALA A 78 -25.07 -0.51 14.53
C ALA A 78 -24.82 -2.01 14.77
N ARG A 79 -25.48 -2.88 13.99
CA ARG A 79 -25.32 -4.33 14.08
C ARG A 79 -23.89 -4.80 13.76
N LEU A 80 -23.26 -4.25 12.71
CA LEU A 80 -21.87 -4.60 12.38
C LEU A 80 -20.91 -4.19 13.50
N LEU A 81 -21.16 -3.04 14.13
CA LEU A 81 -20.38 -2.57 15.26
C LEU A 81 -20.57 -3.48 16.49
N ALA A 82 -21.81 -3.91 16.76
CA ALA A 82 -22.13 -4.82 17.86
C ALA A 82 -21.51 -6.21 17.67
N ASP A 83 -21.60 -6.77 16.46
CA ASP A 83 -20.96 -8.03 16.08
C ASP A 83 -19.43 -7.94 16.24
N TYR A 84 -18.84 -6.82 15.83
CA TYR A 84 -17.39 -6.55 15.99
C TYR A 84 -16.94 -6.64 17.45
N TYR A 85 -17.61 -5.93 18.37
CA TYR A 85 -17.24 -5.97 19.78
C TYR A 85 -17.52 -7.34 20.37
N THR A 86 -18.65 -7.97 20.04
CA THR A 86 -19.00 -9.30 20.56
C THR A 86 -17.97 -10.35 20.17
N HIS A 87 -17.59 -10.42 18.90
CA HIS A 87 -16.59 -11.38 18.42
C HIS A 87 -15.22 -11.15 19.05
N LYS A 88 -14.81 -9.89 19.21
CA LYS A 88 -13.50 -9.57 19.76
C LYS A 88 -13.43 -9.75 21.27
N LEU A 89 -14.45 -9.34 22.02
CA LEU A 89 -14.54 -9.56 23.47
C LEU A 89 -14.56 -11.06 23.80
N ASN A 90 -15.24 -11.89 22.99
CA ASN A 90 -15.24 -13.34 23.17
C ASN A 90 -13.88 -14.01 22.89
N ARG A 91 -13.01 -13.36 22.11
CA ARG A 91 -11.64 -13.83 21.81
C ARG A 91 -10.58 -13.29 22.77
N ALA A 92 -10.84 -12.16 23.45
CA ALA A 92 -9.97 -11.71 24.53
C ALA A 92 -10.03 -12.73 25.67
N GLU A 93 -8.89 -12.97 26.33
CA GLU A 93 -8.84 -13.85 27.49
C GLU A 93 -9.94 -13.47 28.50
N ARG A 94 -10.66 -14.47 29.03
CA ARG A 94 -11.76 -14.33 30.01
C ARG A 94 -11.40 -13.48 31.25
N ASN A 95 -10.12 -13.16 31.45
CA ASN A 95 -9.61 -12.38 32.57
C ASN A 95 -9.79 -10.86 32.41
N LEU A 96 -10.17 -10.36 31.23
CA LEU A 96 -10.54 -8.96 31.01
C LEU A 96 -12.07 -8.84 31.01
N LEU A 97 -12.67 -8.89 32.19
CA LEU A 97 -14.10 -8.55 32.38
C LEU A 97 -14.30 -7.05 32.12
N HIS A 98 -14.40 -6.69 30.85
CA HIS A 98 -14.66 -5.32 30.39
C HIS A 98 -16.00 -4.84 30.97
N SER A 99 -15.94 -4.04 32.04
CA SER A 99 -17.14 -3.50 32.67
C SER A 99 -17.73 -2.33 31.87
N ASN A 100 -16.87 -1.61 31.14
CA ASN A 100 -17.24 -0.42 30.39
C ASN A 100 -16.58 -0.38 28.99
N ILE A 101 -17.33 0.06 27.98
CA ILE A 101 -16.83 0.50 26.67
C ILE A 101 -17.13 1.98 26.50
N LEU A 102 -16.12 2.76 26.18
CA LEU A 102 -16.21 4.14 25.77
C LEU A 102 -15.91 4.25 24.28
N LEU A 103 -16.93 4.60 23.49
CA LEU A 103 -16.81 4.93 22.08
C LEU A 103 -16.66 6.44 21.92
N ILE A 104 -15.62 6.89 21.23
CA ILE A 104 -15.37 8.31 20.99
C ILE A 104 -15.50 8.58 19.50
N SER A 105 -16.37 9.51 19.12
CA SER A 105 -16.60 9.93 17.74
C SER A 105 -16.00 11.31 17.47
N PHE A 106 -15.40 11.49 16.28
CA PHE A 106 -14.96 12.82 15.82
C PHE A 106 -16.16 13.72 15.52
N GLU A 107 -17.19 13.18 14.88
CA GLU A 107 -18.44 13.92 14.67
C GLU A 107 -19.43 13.72 15.82
N THR A 108 -20.34 14.68 16.00
CA THR A 108 -21.46 14.52 16.94
C THR A 108 -22.36 13.37 16.47
N VAL A 109 -22.58 12.38 17.33
CA VAL A 109 -23.42 11.23 17.03
C VAL A 109 -24.88 11.59 17.24
N LEU A 110 -25.75 11.25 16.28
CA LEU A 110 -27.19 11.50 16.39
C LEU A 110 -27.80 10.64 17.50
N GLU A 111 -28.72 11.18 18.30
CA GLU A 111 -29.35 10.46 19.42
C GLU A 111 -30.00 9.13 19.01
N LYS A 112 -30.61 9.09 17.82
CA LYS A 112 -31.17 7.86 17.24
C LYS A 112 -30.11 6.78 17.00
N ASN A 113 -28.89 7.17 16.64
CA ASN A 113 -27.79 6.27 16.36
C ASN A 113 -27.15 5.80 17.67
N ILE A 114 -27.03 6.71 18.65
CA ILE A 114 -26.61 6.35 20.02
C ILE A 114 -27.52 5.24 20.56
N SER A 115 -28.85 5.47 20.52
CA SER A 115 -29.83 4.50 21.01
C SER A 115 -29.69 3.16 20.30
N ARG A 116 -29.65 3.15 18.96
CA ARG A 116 -29.48 1.92 18.16
C ARG A 116 -28.19 1.15 18.47
N ILE A 117 -27.06 1.85 18.57
CA ILE A 117 -25.77 1.23 18.86
C ILE A 117 -25.80 0.61 20.26
N THR A 118 -26.32 1.36 21.24
CA THR A 118 -26.45 0.89 22.62
C THR A 118 -27.36 -0.34 22.70
N ASP A 119 -28.54 -0.30 22.06
CA ASP A 119 -29.50 -1.41 22.07
C ASP A 119 -28.91 -2.69 21.45
N GLU A 120 -28.26 -2.60 20.29
CA GLU A 120 -27.66 -3.76 19.60
C GLU A 120 -26.52 -4.40 20.41
N ILE A 121 -25.66 -3.59 21.03
CA ILE A 121 -24.57 -4.11 21.86
C ILE A 121 -25.12 -4.73 23.16
N LEU A 122 -26.08 -4.07 23.82
CA LEU A 122 -26.70 -4.59 25.05
C LEU A 122 -27.51 -5.86 24.81
N LEU A 123 -28.10 -6.02 23.62
CA LEU A 123 -28.78 -7.24 23.23
C LEU A 123 -27.83 -8.45 23.18
N LEU A 124 -26.57 -8.22 22.77
CA LEU A 124 -25.54 -9.27 22.74
C LEU A 124 -24.82 -9.44 24.09
N ASN A 125 -24.65 -8.36 24.87
CA ASN A 125 -23.99 -8.35 26.18
C ASN A 125 -24.70 -7.43 27.19
N PRO A 126 -25.71 -7.93 27.92
CA PRO A 126 -26.54 -7.10 28.81
C PRO A 126 -25.80 -6.47 30.00
N GLU A 127 -24.70 -7.09 30.44
CA GLU A 127 -23.89 -6.65 31.59
C GLU A 127 -22.95 -5.48 31.25
N LEU A 128 -22.79 -5.17 29.96
CA LEU A 128 -21.79 -4.22 29.47
C LEU A 128 -22.29 -2.77 29.60
N LYS A 129 -21.48 -1.88 30.20
CA LYS A 129 -21.81 -0.44 30.24
C LYS A 129 -21.20 0.25 29.03
N ILE A 130 -22.00 1.03 28.31
CA ILE A 130 -21.56 1.71 27.09
C ILE A 130 -21.74 3.21 27.25
N ALA A 131 -20.71 3.98 26.92
CA ALA A 131 -20.80 5.42 26.77
C ALA A 131 -20.32 5.82 25.38
N ILE A 132 -20.99 6.82 24.80
CA ILE A 132 -20.61 7.40 23.51
C ILE A 132 -20.29 8.87 23.74
N TRP A 133 -19.08 9.28 23.40
CA TRP A 133 -18.58 10.65 23.49
C TRP A 133 -18.46 11.26 22.09
N GLY A 134 -18.74 12.55 21.99
CA GLY A 134 -18.49 13.35 20.81
C GLY A 134 -17.56 14.54 21.09
N PRO A 135 -17.55 15.54 20.19
CA PRO A 135 -16.71 16.74 20.33
C PRO A 135 -16.90 17.53 21.62
N LYS A 136 -18.10 17.51 22.20
CA LYS A 136 -18.43 18.27 23.41
C LYS A 136 -17.67 17.73 24.62
N GLU A 137 -17.66 16.42 24.80
CA GLU A 137 -16.98 15.75 25.92
C GLU A 137 -15.46 15.90 25.81
N ILE A 138 -14.90 15.73 24.60
CA ILE A 138 -13.47 15.93 24.36
C ILE A 138 -13.07 17.39 24.58
N SER A 139 -13.89 18.34 24.09
CA SER A 139 -13.67 19.78 24.35
C SER A 139 -13.67 20.12 25.83
N LYS A 140 -14.50 19.46 26.64
CA LYS A 140 -14.53 19.67 28.10
C LYS A 140 -13.19 19.28 28.74
N ILE A 141 -12.64 18.12 28.36
CA ILE A 141 -11.34 17.65 28.86
C ILE A 141 -10.21 18.55 28.35
N ALA A 142 -10.23 18.90 27.06
CA ALA A 142 -9.23 19.75 26.46
C ALA A 142 -9.23 21.16 27.10
N ASN A 143 -10.40 21.71 27.46
CA ASN A 143 -10.50 22.98 28.19
C ASN A 143 -9.94 22.90 29.62
N LYS A 144 -10.18 21.77 30.31
CA LYS A 144 -9.58 21.51 31.64
C LYS A 144 -8.05 21.52 31.57
N HIS A 145 -7.48 21.03 30.47
CA HIS A 145 -6.03 20.86 30.26
C HIS A 145 -5.51 21.70 29.09
N LYS A 146 -5.90 22.98 29.01
CA LYS A 146 -5.70 23.84 27.82
C LYS A 146 -4.26 23.94 27.31
N ALA A 147 -3.30 24.08 28.23
CA ALA A 147 -1.88 24.16 27.88
C ALA A 147 -1.41 22.87 27.20
N LYS A 148 -1.72 21.72 27.80
CA LYS A 148 -1.36 20.41 27.25
C LYS A 148 -2.08 20.10 25.95
N ALA A 149 -3.37 20.43 25.85
CA ALA A 149 -4.13 20.27 24.60
C ALA A 149 -3.52 21.07 23.44
N THR A 150 -3.05 22.30 23.71
CA THR A 150 -2.39 23.13 22.69
C THR A 150 -1.03 22.54 22.27
N GLU A 151 -0.24 22.08 23.25
CA GLU A 151 1.04 21.39 23.01
C GLU A 151 0.85 20.14 22.13
N ILE A 152 -0.13 19.29 22.46
CA ILE A 152 -0.46 18.09 21.68
C ILE A 152 -0.87 18.48 20.25
N GLY A 153 -1.78 19.44 20.10
CA GLY A 153 -2.30 19.87 18.81
C GLY A 153 -1.24 20.50 17.88
N ASN A 154 -0.11 20.96 18.41
CA ASN A 154 1.00 21.48 17.62
C ASN A 154 2.04 20.39 17.25
N ASN A 155 2.04 19.26 17.94
CA ASN A 155 3.05 18.21 17.82
C ASN A 155 2.46 16.84 17.39
N LEU A 156 1.27 16.82 16.78
CA LEU A 156 0.53 15.57 16.50
C LEU A 156 1.34 14.56 15.68
N PHE A 157 2.02 15.01 14.63
CA PHE A 157 2.85 14.13 13.81
C PHE A 157 3.99 13.52 14.63
N SER A 158 4.73 14.34 15.38
CA SER A 158 5.82 13.91 16.25
C SER A 158 5.34 12.94 17.32
N LEU A 159 4.20 13.22 17.97
CA LEU A 159 3.61 12.34 18.99
C LEU A 159 3.13 11.01 18.41
N ARG A 160 2.61 11.01 17.18
CA ARG A 160 2.23 9.77 16.50
C ARG A 160 3.47 8.93 16.18
N LEU A 161 4.53 9.56 15.69
CA LEU A 161 5.80 8.89 15.45
C LEU A 161 6.42 8.37 16.75
N GLU A 162 6.41 9.16 17.81
CA GLU A 162 6.90 8.74 19.12
C GLU A 162 6.10 7.54 19.62
N ASN A 163 4.76 7.56 19.56
CA ASN A 163 3.92 6.42 19.93
C ASN A 163 4.18 5.18 19.07
N ALA A 164 4.46 5.33 17.77
CA ALA A 164 4.81 4.20 16.91
C ALA A 164 6.21 3.65 17.26
N VAL A 165 7.18 4.53 17.46
CA VAL A 165 8.61 4.23 17.69
C VAL A 165 8.86 3.67 19.09
N THR A 166 8.24 4.23 20.12
CA THR A 166 8.39 3.85 21.54
C THR A 166 7.69 2.56 21.92
N LYS A 167 6.79 2.04 21.07
CA LYS A 167 6.41 0.61 21.14
C LYS A 167 7.70 -0.18 21.18
N GLU A 168 7.87 -1.05 22.19
CA GLU A 168 8.96 -2.03 22.19
C GLU A 168 9.05 -2.67 20.81
N ALA A 169 10.26 -3.02 20.37
CA ALA A 169 10.47 -3.67 19.09
C ALA A 169 9.78 -5.05 19.13
N GLY A 170 8.48 -5.06 18.90
CA GLY A 170 7.68 -6.26 18.73
C GLY A 170 8.26 -7.08 17.60
N ASP A 171 8.03 -8.39 17.65
CA ASP A 171 8.45 -9.26 16.57
C ASP A 171 7.67 -8.89 15.30
N TRP A 172 8.33 -8.13 14.41
CA TRP A 172 7.74 -7.70 13.15
C TRP A 172 7.30 -8.88 12.27
N LYS A 173 7.89 -10.08 12.46
CA LYS A 173 7.43 -11.30 11.76
C LYS A 173 6.09 -11.77 12.31
N LYS A 174 5.88 -11.68 13.62
CA LYS A 174 4.56 -11.94 14.22
C LYS A 174 3.52 -10.95 13.71
N GLU A 175 3.85 -9.65 13.69
CA GLU A 175 2.95 -8.63 13.13
C GLU A 175 2.65 -8.87 11.65
N ARG A 176 3.68 -9.27 10.88
CA ARG A 176 3.52 -9.68 9.48
C ARG A 176 2.55 -10.86 9.35
N ASP A 177 2.70 -11.89 10.17
CA ASP A 177 1.83 -13.07 10.13
C ASP A 177 0.37 -12.72 10.49
N GLU A 178 0.16 -11.81 11.45
CA GLU A 178 -1.18 -11.27 11.76
C GLU A 178 -1.78 -10.52 10.55
N LYS A 179 -0.98 -9.71 9.84
CA LYS A 179 -1.42 -9.03 8.61
C LYS A 179 -1.76 -10.03 7.50
N ILE A 180 -0.96 -11.09 7.34
CA ILE A 180 -1.19 -12.16 6.35
C ILE A 180 -2.50 -12.88 6.63
N ASP A 181 -2.81 -13.19 7.90
CA ASP A 181 -4.08 -13.81 8.27
C ASP A 181 -5.28 -12.92 7.91
N ILE A 182 -5.20 -11.61 8.18
CA ILE A 182 -6.27 -10.67 7.82
C ILE A 182 -6.39 -10.57 6.29
N LEU A 183 -5.25 -10.55 5.59
CA LEU A 183 -5.21 -10.53 4.13
C LEU A 183 -5.88 -11.77 3.53
N LYS A 184 -5.68 -12.94 4.15
CA LYS A 184 -6.36 -14.18 3.78
C LYS A 184 -7.87 -14.08 3.93
N ASP A 185 -8.36 -13.56 5.06
CA ASP A 185 -9.80 -13.31 5.26
C ASP A 185 -10.38 -12.33 4.21
N CYS A 186 -9.58 -11.36 3.75
CA CYS A 186 -9.96 -10.46 2.65
C CYS A 186 -10.02 -11.18 1.30
N TYR A 187 -9.02 -12.00 0.99
CA TYR A 187 -8.96 -12.81 -0.22
C TYR A 187 -10.13 -13.79 -0.31
N ASP A 188 -10.46 -14.47 0.80
CA ASP A 188 -11.56 -15.43 0.90
C ASP A 188 -12.97 -14.81 0.77
N ARG A 189 -13.10 -13.48 0.84
CA ARG A 189 -14.37 -12.79 0.56
C ARG A 189 -14.58 -12.48 -0.92
N GLY A 190 -13.55 -12.62 -1.77
CA GLY A 190 -13.67 -12.51 -3.23
C GLY A 190 -13.87 -11.11 -3.78
N GLN A 191 -13.48 -10.07 -3.02
CA GLN A 191 -13.41 -8.66 -3.42
C GLN A 191 -11.95 -8.21 -3.39
N PHE A 192 -11.15 -8.80 -4.28
CA PHE A 192 -9.69 -8.66 -4.27
C PHE A 192 -9.16 -8.23 -5.63
N SER A 193 -8.24 -7.27 -5.64
CA SER A 193 -7.52 -6.85 -6.85
C SER A 193 -6.01 -6.92 -6.62
N MET A 194 -5.26 -7.26 -7.65
CA MET A 194 -3.79 -7.27 -7.59
C MET A 194 -3.21 -6.10 -8.36
N PHE A 195 -2.20 -5.45 -7.80
CA PHE A 195 -1.46 -4.35 -8.40
C PHE A 195 -0.01 -4.81 -8.60
N LEU A 196 0.41 -4.99 -9.84
CA LEU A 196 1.69 -5.63 -10.19
C LEU A 196 2.67 -4.61 -10.75
N GLY A 197 3.82 -4.50 -10.11
CA GLY A 197 4.92 -3.64 -10.55
C GLY A 197 6.09 -4.41 -11.15
N ALA A 198 7.12 -3.67 -11.54
CA ALA A 198 8.28 -4.21 -12.27
C ALA A 198 8.98 -5.35 -11.54
N GLY A 199 8.93 -5.38 -10.20
CA GLY A 199 9.51 -6.47 -9.41
C GLY A 199 8.93 -7.85 -9.74
N VAL A 200 7.68 -7.93 -10.24
CA VAL A 200 7.09 -9.17 -10.72
C VAL A 200 7.79 -9.63 -12.00
N SER A 201 7.93 -8.78 -13.01
CA SER A 201 8.61 -9.11 -14.26
C SER A 201 10.11 -9.34 -14.08
N SER A 202 10.77 -8.60 -13.17
CA SER A 202 12.18 -8.80 -12.83
C SER A 202 12.45 -10.16 -12.16
N SER A 203 11.45 -10.77 -11.52
CA SER A 203 11.56 -12.15 -11.01
C SER A 203 11.72 -13.18 -12.14
N ALA A 204 11.26 -12.86 -13.34
CA ALA A 204 11.43 -13.66 -14.56
C ALA A 204 12.60 -13.18 -15.46
N GLY A 205 13.40 -12.23 -14.96
CA GLY A 205 14.60 -11.74 -15.63
C GLY A 205 14.41 -10.49 -16.48
N MET A 206 13.22 -9.87 -16.48
CA MET A 206 13.02 -8.64 -17.25
C MET A 206 13.85 -7.48 -16.69
N PRO A 207 14.43 -6.62 -17.55
CA PRO A 207 15.20 -5.46 -17.09
C PRO A 207 14.29 -4.47 -16.36
N ASP A 208 14.87 -3.73 -15.41
CA ASP A 208 14.18 -2.57 -14.86
C ASP A 208 14.09 -1.42 -15.88
N TRP A 209 13.27 -0.43 -15.54
CA TRP A 209 12.96 0.68 -16.43
C TRP A 209 14.18 1.52 -16.81
N ASN A 210 15.04 1.80 -15.84
CA ASN A 210 16.25 2.59 -16.07
C ASN A 210 17.19 1.85 -17.02
N THR A 211 17.35 0.54 -16.82
CA THR A 211 18.18 -0.33 -17.65
C THR A 211 17.66 -0.39 -19.08
N LEU A 212 16.35 -0.59 -19.27
CA LEU A 212 15.73 -0.63 -20.60
C LEU A 212 15.95 0.68 -21.36
N LEU A 213 15.69 1.81 -20.72
CA LEU A 213 15.78 3.13 -21.35
C LEU A 213 17.20 3.55 -21.66
N SER A 214 18.14 3.31 -20.74
CA SER A 214 19.55 3.52 -21.00
C SER A 214 20.04 2.67 -22.17
N SER A 215 19.61 1.40 -22.25
CA SER A 215 19.96 0.52 -23.37
C SER A 215 19.37 1.00 -24.70
N LEU A 216 18.11 1.43 -24.71
CA LEU A 216 17.47 1.99 -25.89
C LEU A 216 18.15 3.29 -26.34
N PHE A 217 18.51 4.14 -25.40
CA PHE A 217 19.21 5.39 -25.66
C PHE A 217 20.60 5.15 -26.27
N VAL A 218 21.39 4.27 -25.67
CA VAL A 218 22.70 3.87 -26.21
C VAL A 218 22.56 3.22 -27.58
N SER A 219 21.58 2.33 -27.77
CA SER A 219 21.31 1.68 -29.06
C SER A 219 20.92 2.70 -30.15
N TYR A 220 20.08 3.68 -29.80
CA TYR A 220 19.69 4.76 -30.70
C TYR A 220 20.87 5.64 -31.08
N LEU A 221 21.65 6.11 -30.10
CA LEU A 221 22.85 6.90 -30.35
C LEU A 221 23.84 6.13 -31.22
N THR A 222 24.02 4.84 -30.97
CA THR A 222 24.88 3.99 -31.79
C THR A 222 24.39 3.93 -33.23
N LYS A 223 23.07 3.78 -33.46
CA LYS A 223 22.50 3.74 -34.82
C LYS A 223 22.56 5.08 -35.56
N GLU A 224 22.28 6.20 -34.89
CA GLU A 224 22.27 7.52 -35.50
C GLU A 224 23.68 8.08 -35.73
N PHE A 225 24.62 7.81 -34.82
CA PHE A 225 25.96 8.39 -34.86
C PHE A 225 27.03 7.47 -35.46
N ASN A 226 26.76 6.17 -35.69
CA ASN A 226 27.72 5.27 -36.35
C ASN A 226 27.27 4.77 -37.73
N GLN A 227 27.87 5.37 -38.76
CA GLN A 227 28.32 4.61 -39.95
C GLN A 227 29.74 4.05 -39.78
N GLN A 228 30.38 4.17 -38.59
CA GLN A 228 31.84 3.97 -38.43
C GLN A 228 32.32 3.16 -37.21
N ALA A 229 31.47 2.65 -36.31
CA ALA A 229 31.94 1.80 -35.21
C ALA A 229 31.04 0.57 -34.97
N ASN A 230 31.67 -0.62 -34.94
CA ASN A 230 31.07 -1.89 -34.53
C ASN A 230 30.99 -1.93 -32.99
N ILE A 231 29.94 -1.34 -32.41
CA ILE A 231 29.62 -1.51 -30.98
C ILE A 231 28.82 -2.80 -30.82
N SER A 232 29.33 -3.74 -30.02
CA SER A 232 28.65 -5.02 -29.75
C SER A 232 27.57 -4.87 -28.66
N ASP A 233 26.70 -5.88 -28.53
CA ASP A 233 25.70 -5.91 -27.45
C ASP A 233 26.34 -5.90 -26.04
N GLU A 234 27.56 -6.43 -25.91
CA GLU A 234 28.30 -6.45 -24.65
C GLU A 234 28.85 -5.05 -24.29
N ASP A 235 29.27 -4.29 -25.30
CA ASP A 235 29.70 -2.90 -25.10
C ASP A 235 28.52 -2.03 -24.66
N ILE A 236 27.31 -2.25 -25.21
CA ILE A 236 26.09 -1.55 -24.80
C ILE A 236 25.80 -1.80 -23.31
N LYS A 237 25.87 -3.05 -22.84
CA LYS A 237 25.67 -3.38 -21.42
C LYS A 237 26.65 -2.63 -20.52
N GLN A 238 27.94 -2.67 -20.86
CA GLN A 238 28.97 -1.99 -20.07
C GLN A 238 28.78 -0.46 -20.04
N ILE A 239 28.42 0.14 -21.18
CA ILE A 239 28.14 1.57 -21.28
C ILE A 239 26.93 1.94 -20.43
N VAL A 240 25.85 1.15 -20.48
CA VAL A 240 24.62 1.35 -19.69
C VAL A 240 24.91 1.25 -18.20
N GLU A 241 25.61 0.21 -17.76
CA GLU A 241 26.02 0.05 -16.37
C GLU A 241 26.85 1.24 -15.88
N ARG A 242 27.77 1.73 -16.73
CA ARG A 242 28.61 2.88 -16.40
C ARG A 242 27.81 4.18 -16.36
N LEU A 243 26.90 4.38 -17.31
CA LEU A 243 26.01 5.55 -17.36
C LEU A 243 25.20 5.62 -16.07
N ASN A 244 24.50 4.55 -15.72
CA ASN A 244 23.68 4.46 -14.50
C ASN A 244 24.49 4.68 -13.20
N ALA A 245 25.81 4.44 -13.22
CA ALA A 245 26.68 4.61 -12.06
C ALA A 245 27.33 6.00 -11.94
N VAL A 246 27.50 6.72 -13.05
CA VAL A 246 28.26 8.00 -13.10
C VAL A 246 27.33 9.20 -13.22
N ASP A 247 26.24 9.05 -13.96
CA ASP A 247 25.26 10.09 -14.20
C ASP A 247 23.89 9.50 -13.88
N GLU A 248 23.01 10.30 -13.27
CA GLU A 248 21.62 9.89 -13.00
C GLU A 248 20.69 10.64 -13.96
N PRO A 249 20.90 10.63 -15.30
CA PRO A 249 19.93 11.24 -16.18
C PRO A 249 18.64 10.44 -16.02
N SER A 250 17.59 11.11 -15.55
CA SER A 250 16.32 10.43 -15.29
C SER A 250 15.92 9.66 -16.56
N ALA A 251 15.59 8.38 -16.42
CA ALA A 251 15.24 7.56 -17.57
C ALA A 251 14.12 8.22 -18.40
N LEU A 252 13.23 8.97 -17.74
CA LEU A 252 12.21 9.81 -18.35
C LEU A 252 12.75 10.85 -19.36
N MET A 253 13.91 11.46 -19.09
CA MET A 253 14.59 12.36 -20.04
C MET A 253 15.12 11.59 -21.26
N ALA A 254 15.76 10.44 -21.04
CA ALA A 254 16.23 9.59 -22.15
C ALA A 254 15.05 9.16 -23.04
N ALA A 255 13.93 8.74 -22.44
CA ALA A 255 12.70 8.40 -23.13
C ALA A 255 12.13 9.59 -23.93
N ARG A 256 12.19 10.80 -23.38
CA ARG A 256 11.76 12.04 -24.05
C ARG A 256 12.61 12.35 -25.28
N TYR A 257 13.94 12.23 -25.17
CA TYR A 257 14.84 12.41 -26.30
C TYR A 257 14.65 11.35 -27.38
N LEU A 258 14.51 10.08 -26.97
CA LEU A 258 14.22 8.97 -27.88
C LEU A 258 12.93 9.24 -28.66
N ARG A 259 11.85 9.62 -27.97
CA ARG A 259 10.57 9.92 -28.62
C ARG A 259 10.69 11.09 -29.60
N LYS A 260 11.38 12.17 -29.24
CA LYS A 260 11.58 13.33 -30.13
C LYS A 260 12.51 13.05 -31.31
N GLY A 261 13.52 12.20 -31.12
CA GLY A 261 14.48 11.83 -32.16
C GLY A 261 13.90 10.85 -33.18
N LEU A 262 13.15 9.85 -32.69
CA LEU A 262 12.62 8.73 -33.47
C LEU A 262 11.22 8.95 -34.04
N VAL A 263 10.43 9.90 -33.52
CA VAL A 263 9.04 10.12 -33.95
C VAL A 263 8.87 11.51 -34.58
N LYS A 264 9.00 11.57 -35.90
CA LYS A 264 8.66 12.69 -36.79
C LYS A 264 7.38 12.42 -37.60
N GLN A 265 7.00 11.16 -37.83
CA GLN A 265 5.76 10.74 -38.52
C GLN A 265 5.04 9.56 -37.83
N THR A 266 3.75 9.35 -38.12
CA THR A 266 2.92 8.31 -37.48
C THR A 266 3.40 6.88 -37.75
N SER A 267 4.01 6.60 -38.92
CA SER A 267 4.63 5.30 -39.23
C SER A 267 5.78 4.96 -38.28
N GLU A 268 6.54 5.97 -37.83
CA GLU A 268 7.72 5.80 -36.99
C GLU A 268 7.36 5.45 -35.54
N ILE A 269 6.11 5.70 -35.10
CA ILE A 269 5.61 5.27 -33.78
C ILE A 269 5.56 3.75 -33.67
N LYS A 270 5.16 3.06 -34.77
CA LYS A 270 5.11 1.60 -34.80
C LYS A 270 6.50 1.00 -34.76
N ASP A 271 7.43 1.56 -35.54
CA ASP A 271 8.83 1.12 -35.55
C ASP A 271 9.51 1.36 -34.20
N PHE A 272 9.20 2.49 -33.55
CA PHE A 272 9.65 2.79 -32.20
C PHE A 272 9.13 1.78 -31.17
N THR A 273 7.82 1.51 -31.18
CA THR A 273 7.18 0.56 -30.26
C THR A 273 7.75 -0.85 -30.46
N LYS A 274 7.95 -1.25 -31.73
CA LYS A 274 8.59 -2.53 -32.08
C LYS A 274 10.02 -2.60 -31.55
N ALA A 275 10.83 -1.56 -31.76
CA ALA A 275 12.19 -1.51 -31.26
C ALA A 275 12.27 -1.59 -29.72
N ILE A 276 11.36 -0.91 -29.00
CA ILE A 276 11.27 -1.02 -27.55
C ILE A 276 10.96 -2.46 -27.14
N THR A 277 9.94 -3.05 -27.77
CA THR A 277 9.49 -4.42 -27.47
C THR A 277 10.62 -5.42 -27.69
N GLU A 278 11.30 -5.35 -28.85
CA GLU A 278 12.45 -6.21 -29.14
C GLU A 278 13.57 -6.07 -28.10
N ASN A 279 13.91 -4.85 -27.70
CA ASN A 279 14.94 -4.63 -26.68
C ASN A 279 14.50 -5.12 -25.29
N LEU A 280 13.23 -4.93 -24.93
CA LEU A 280 12.66 -5.36 -23.66
C LEU A 280 12.87 -6.88 -23.45
N TYR A 281 12.54 -7.69 -24.47
CA TYR A 281 12.70 -9.14 -24.38
C TYR A 281 14.13 -9.61 -24.67
N LYS A 282 14.90 -8.90 -25.52
CA LYS A 282 16.31 -9.23 -25.78
C LYS A 282 17.21 -9.04 -24.55
N LEU A 283 16.94 -8.04 -23.73
CA LEU A 283 17.70 -7.74 -22.51
C LEU A 283 17.36 -8.64 -21.32
N ARG A 284 16.36 -9.52 -21.48
CA ARG A 284 15.93 -10.42 -20.42
C ARG A 284 17.07 -11.36 -20.01
N ASP A 285 17.26 -11.49 -18.70
CA ASP A 285 18.15 -12.48 -18.11
C ASP A 285 17.59 -13.90 -18.29
N THR A 286 18.22 -14.66 -19.20
CA THR A 286 17.82 -16.02 -19.56
C THR A 286 18.18 -17.07 -18.51
N THR A 287 18.98 -16.72 -17.49
CA THR A 287 19.26 -17.62 -16.36
C THR A 287 18.03 -17.80 -15.47
N LYS A 288 17.12 -16.83 -15.49
CA LYS A 288 15.83 -16.91 -14.78
C LYS A 288 14.78 -17.56 -15.67
N LYS A 289 13.87 -18.29 -15.04
CA LYS A 289 12.72 -18.90 -15.70
C LYS A 289 11.68 -17.84 -16.08
N LEU A 290 11.00 -18.02 -17.21
CA LEU A 290 9.86 -17.16 -17.60
C LEU A 290 8.73 -17.28 -16.59
N ASP A 291 8.43 -18.51 -16.19
CA ASP A 291 7.45 -18.89 -15.17
C ASP A 291 8.09 -18.85 -13.78
N SER A 292 8.56 -17.68 -13.36
CA SER A 292 9.12 -17.51 -12.02
C SER A 292 8.14 -17.98 -10.94
N ASP A 293 8.67 -18.37 -9.78
CA ASP A 293 7.83 -18.84 -8.66
C ASP A 293 6.80 -17.77 -8.24
N LEU A 294 7.16 -16.49 -8.37
CA LEU A 294 6.27 -15.36 -8.08
C LEU A 294 5.13 -15.26 -9.10
N ILE A 295 5.41 -15.29 -10.40
CA ILE A 295 4.36 -15.24 -11.45
C ILE A 295 3.47 -16.49 -11.36
N THR A 296 4.06 -17.64 -11.02
CA THR A 296 3.33 -18.88 -10.79
C THR A 296 2.40 -18.79 -9.58
N SER A 297 2.83 -18.18 -8.48
CA SER A 297 2.00 -17.99 -7.27
C SER A 297 0.89 -16.95 -7.48
N ILE A 298 1.17 -15.87 -8.21
CA ILE A 298 0.18 -14.86 -8.61
C ILE A 298 -0.90 -15.51 -9.49
N SER A 299 -0.51 -16.24 -10.54
CA SER A 299 -1.46 -16.93 -11.41
C SER A 299 -2.28 -18.02 -10.68
N ASN A 300 -1.69 -18.72 -9.71
CA ASN A 300 -2.43 -19.65 -8.84
C ASN A 300 -3.50 -18.93 -8.02
N SER A 301 -3.22 -17.72 -7.55
CA SER A 301 -4.16 -16.91 -6.78
C SER A 301 -5.30 -16.36 -7.64
N CYS A 302 -5.09 -16.24 -8.95
CA CYS A 302 -6.12 -15.83 -9.92
C CYS A 302 -7.06 -16.98 -10.32
N MET A 303 -6.75 -18.23 -9.97
CA MET A 303 -7.54 -19.38 -10.39
C MET A 303 -8.96 -19.34 -9.77
N PRO A 304 -10.02 -19.42 -10.59
CA PRO A 304 -11.38 -19.49 -10.08
C PRO A 304 -11.60 -20.74 -9.21
N ARG A 305 -12.31 -20.59 -8.09
CA ARG A 305 -12.74 -21.70 -7.24
C ARG A 305 -14.19 -22.06 -7.52
N ARG A 306 -14.65 -23.18 -6.94
CA ARG A 306 -16.07 -23.57 -6.95
C ARG A 306 -17.01 -22.50 -6.38
N THR A 307 -16.48 -21.61 -5.54
CA THR A 307 -17.18 -20.45 -4.94
C THR A 307 -17.07 -19.17 -5.77
N GLY A 308 -16.51 -19.25 -6.98
CA GLY A 308 -16.22 -18.12 -7.86
C GLY A 308 -14.76 -17.64 -7.79
N ALA A 309 -14.42 -16.70 -8.67
CA ALA A 309 -13.11 -16.04 -8.69
C ALA A 309 -12.92 -15.16 -7.45
N ARG A 310 -11.76 -15.28 -6.80
CA ARG A 310 -11.38 -14.46 -5.64
C ARG A 310 -10.77 -13.13 -6.06
N VAL A 311 -9.90 -13.18 -7.05
CA VAL A 311 -9.31 -12.01 -7.71
C VAL A 311 -10.28 -11.57 -8.80
N ARG A 312 -10.73 -10.31 -8.72
CA ARG A 312 -11.66 -9.70 -9.69
C ARG A 312 -10.94 -9.00 -10.83
N THR A 313 -9.78 -8.44 -10.53
CA THR A 313 -9.04 -7.59 -11.45
C THR A 313 -7.55 -7.68 -11.17
N VAL A 314 -6.75 -7.67 -12.23
CA VAL A 314 -5.31 -7.39 -12.15
C VAL A 314 -5.06 -6.02 -12.78
N ILE A 315 -4.30 -5.17 -12.09
CA ILE A 315 -3.79 -3.91 -12.61
C ILE A 315 -2.28 -4.05 -12.65
N THR A 316 -1.68 -3.92 -13.83
CA THR A 316 -0.25 -4.05 -14.02
C THR A 316 0.33 -2.75 -14.57
N TYR A 317 1.48 -2.38 -14.02
CA TYR A 317 2.31 -1.27 -14.49
C TYR A 317 3.41 -1.76 -15.43
N ASN A 318 3.45 -3.07 -15.69
CA ASN A 318 4.43 -3.70 -16.55
C ASN A 318 3.91 -3.73 -17.98
N PHE A 319 4.86 -3.60 -18.92
CA PHE A 319 4.56 -3.62 -20.34
C PHE A 319 4.49 -5.04 -20.91
N ASP A 320 5.14 -6.01 -20.28
CA ASP A 320 5.23 -7.37 -20.80
C ASP A 320 3.92 -8.18 -20.67
N ASP A 321 3.90 -9.36 -21.32
CA ASP A 321 2.79 -10.32 -21.33
C ASP A 321 3.05 -11.58 -20.48
N LEU A 322 3.99 -11.51 -19.52
CA LEU A 322 4.44 -12.71 -18.80
C LEU A 322 3.32 -13.33 -17.93
N LEU A 323 2.44 -12.50 -17.37
CA LEU A 323 1.31 -13.01 -16.59
C LEU A 323 0.29 -13.71 -17.49
N GLU A 324 -0.07 -13.09 -18.62
CA GLU A 324 -0.99 -13.60 -19.63
C GLU A 324 -0.56 -14.99 -20.11
N ARG A 325 0.74 -15.14 -20.40
CA ARG A 325 1.32 -16.42 -20.81
C ARG A 325 1.14 -17.49 -19.74
N GLN A 326 1.32 -17.13 -18.47
CA GLN A 326 1.15 -18.07 -17.36
C GLN A 326 -0.33 -18.36 -17.04
N LEU A 327 -1.24 -17.40 -17.26
CA LEU A 327 -2.68 -17.64 -17.14
C LEU A 327 -3.18 -18.55 -18.26
N THR A 328 -2.70 -18.33 -19.49
CA THR A 328 -2.98 -19.18 -20.66
C THR A 328 -2.53 -20.62 -20.43
N SER A 329 -1.31 -20.82 -19.90
CA SER A 329 -0.77 -22.16 -19.62
C SER A 329 -1.60 -22.93 -18.59
N LYS A 330 -2.31 -22.22 -17.71
CA LYS A 330 -3.23 -22.75 -16.69
C LYS A 330 -4.70 -22.78 -17.13
N SER A 331 -4.99 -22.45 -18.40
CA SER A 331 -6.35 -22.37 -18.93
C SER A 331 -7.27 -21.42 -18.15
N ILE A 332 -6.70 -20.33 -17.61
CA ILE A 332 -7.48 -19.26 -16.97
C ILE A 332 -7.88 -18.26 -18.05
N GLN A 333 -9.18 -18.07 -18.23
CA GLN A 333 -9.73 -17.07 -19.14
C GLN A 333 -9.43 -15.65 -18.63
N HIS A 334 -8.87 -14.82 -19.50
CA HIS A 334 -8.43 -13.47 -19.17
C HIS A 334 -8.48 -12.56 -20.38
N HIS A 335 -8.47 -11.26 -20.13
CA HIS A 335 -8.51 -10.23 -21.17
C HIS A 335 -7.56 -9.08 -20.80
N SER A 336 -6.55 -8.84 -21.64
CA SER A 336 -5.62 -7.72 -21.45
C SER A 336 -6.24 -6.43 -21.96
N ILE A 337 -6.35 -5.43 -21.08
CA ILE A 337 -6.98 -4.14 -21.34
C ILE A 337 -5.94 -3.02 -21.34
N TYR A 338 -5.73 -2.39 -22.49
CA TYR A 338 -4.73 -1.32 -22.67
C TYR A 338 -5.27 -0.08 -23.40
N THR A 339 -6.58 -0.05 -23.71
CA THR A 339 -7.29 1.11 -24.26
C THR A 339 -8.63 1.36 -23.55
N GLU A 340 -9.19 2.56 -23.75
CA GLU A 340 -10.39 3.04 -23.04
C GLU A 340 -11.70 2.30 -23.42
N ASN A 341 -11.79 1.75 -24.63
CA ASN A 341 -13.07 1.27 -25.21
C ASN A 341 -13.11 -0.24 -25.44
N GLU A 342 -12.41 -1.02 -24.63
CA GLU A 342 -12.40 -2.48 -24.73
C GLU A 342 -13.52 -3.11 -23.88
N ALA A 343 -14.24 -4.05 -24.49
CA ALA A 343 -15.25 -4.86 -23.83
C ALA A 343 -14.70 -6.28 -23.63
N PHE A 344 -14.92 -6.84 -22.45
CA PHE A 344 -14.48 -8.18 -22.07
C PHE A 344 -15.65 -8.98 -21.47
N ASP A 345 -15.53 -10.31 -21.46
CA ASP A 345 -16.55 -11.17 -20.86
C ASP A 345 -16.51 -11.08 -19.33
N ARG A 346 -17.66 -11.18 -18.66
CA ARG A 346 -17.73 -11.17 -17.19
C ARG A 346 -17.07 -12.39 -16.54
N ASP A 347 -16.92 -13.47 -17.30
CA ASP A 347 -16.24 -14.70 -16.85
C ASP A 347 -14.71 -14.65 -17.08
N GLU A 348 -14.22 -13.66 -17.81
CA GLU A 348 -12.79 -13.41 -18.01
C GLU A 348 -12.20 -12.57 -16.86
N LEU A 349 -10.94 -12.85 -16.51
CA LEU A 349 -10.16 -11.99 -15.63
C LEU A 349 -9.62 -10.77 -16.40
N PRO A 350 -10.06 -9.53 -16.11
CA PRO A 350 -9.49 -8.34 -16.73
C PRO A 350 -8.10 -8.03 -16.17
N ILE A 351 -7.15 -7.76 -17.08
CA ILE A 351 -5.77 -7.36 -16.77
C ILE A 351 -5.53 -5.97 -17.37
N TYR A 352 -5.56 -4.93 -16.54
CA TYR A 352 -5.40 -3.55 -17.00
C TYR A 352 -3.93 -3.14 -17.03
N HIS A 353 -3.40 -2.84 -18.21
CA HIS A 353 -2.07 -2.30 -18.42
C HIS A 353 -2.10 -0.77 -18.40
N VAL A 354 -2.08 -0.20 -17.19
CA VAL A 354 -2.30 1.24 -16.98
C VAL A 354 -1.18 2.13 -17.51
N HIS A 355 0.00 1.55 -17.75
CA HIS A 355 1.16 2.22 -18.34
C HIS A 355 1.40 1.87 -19.81
N GLY A 356 0.62 0.94 -20.37
CA GLY A 356 0.76 0.44 -21.73
C GLY A 356 1.21 -1.02 -21.78
N PHE A 357 1.08 -1.60 -22.96
CA PHE A 357 1.26 -3.01 -23.22
C PHE A 357 2.14 -3.25 -24.45
N LEU A 358 3.15 -4.10 -24.30
CA LEU A 358 4.20 -4.49 -25.25
C LEU A 358 4.41 -6.02 -25.18
N PRO A 359 3.46 -6.83 -25.70
CA PRO A 359 3.58 -8.28 -25.71
C PRO A 359 4.74 -8.76 -26.60
N GLU A 360 5.32 -9.91 -26.28
CA GLU A 360 6.40 -10.50 -27.09
C GLU A 360 5.85 -10.95 -28.44
N ASP A 361 4.66 -11.56 -28.43
CA ASP A 361 3.95 -12.01 -29.62
C ASP A 361 2.83 -11.02 -29.97
N THR A 362 3.18 -10.01 -30.77
CA THR A 362 2.26 -8.92 -31.15
C THR A 362 1.08 -9.39 -31.99
N GLU A 363 1.17 -10.55 -32.65
CA GLU A 363 0.10 -11.05 -33.53
C GLU A 363 -1.10 -11.60 -32.74
N ARG A 364 -0.92 -11.90 -31.44
CA ARG A 364 -1.99 -12.39 -30.56
C ARG A 364 -2.95 -11.31 -30.08
N TYR A 365 -2.59 -10.05 -30.25
CA TYR A 365 -3.29 -8.93 -29.65
C TYR A 365 -3.69 -7.90 -30.70
N GLU A 366 -4.94 -7.45 -30.64
CA GLU A 366 -5.48 -6.48 -31.59
C GLU A 366 -5.35 -5.05 -31.07
N GLY A 367 -5.17 -4.07 -31.95
CA GLY A 367 -5.22 -2.66 -31.55
C GLY A 367 -4.03 -2.18 -30.70
N LEU A 368 -2.90 -2.91 -30.71
CA LEU A 368 -1.67 -2.52 -29.99
C LEU A 368 -1.19 -1.11 -30.37
N GLU A 369 -1.47 -0.63 -31.58
CA GLU A 369 -1.15 0.74 -32.00
C GLU A 369 -1.90 1.84 -31.23
N LYS A 370 -2.97 1.48 -30.52
CA LYS A 370 -3.78 2.37 -29.68
C LYS A 370 -3.43 2.26 -28.20
N SER A 371 -2.53 1.34 -27.83
CA SER A 371 -2.06 1.13 -26.46
C SER A 371 -1.57 2.44 -25.85
N THR A 372 -2.03 2.74 -24.64
CA THR A 372 -1.61 3.94 -23.93
C THR A 372 -0.15 3.78 -23.49
N LEU A 373 0.80 4.25 -24.30
CA LEU A 373 2.21 4.10 -23.97
C LEU A 373 2.70 5.22 -23.04
N VAL A 374 2.68 4.95 -21.74
CA VAL A 374 3.17 5.85 -20.67
C VAL A 374 4.68 5.68 -20.53
N PHE A 375 5.38 6.06 -21.58
CA PHE A 375 6.81 5.78 -21.76
C PHE A 375 7.70 6.99 -21.50
N SER A 376 7.18 8.21 -21.64
CA SER A 376 7.96 9.43 -21.42
C SER A 376 7.40 10.27 -20.27
N GLU A 377 8.21 11.21 -19.77
CA GLU A 377 7.77 12.22 -18.80
C GLU A 377 6.43 12.86 -19.21
N GLU A 378 6.24 13.14 -20.50
CA GLU A 378 4.98 13.68 -21.01
C GLU A 378 3.78 12.74 -20.85
N GLY A 379 3.98 11.42 -21.00
CA GLY A 379 2.92 10.43 -20.79
C GLY A 379 2.46 10.41 -19.34
N TYR A 380 3.42 10.43 -18.40
CA TYR A 380 3.12 10.53 -16.97
C TYR A 380 2.42 11.86 -16.64
N HIS A 381 2.89 12.99 -17.18
CA HIS A 381 2.24 14.29 -16.98
C HIS A 381 0.82 14.34 -17.54
N GLN A 382 0.57 13.72 -18.69
CA GLN A 382 -0.76 13.66 -19.29
C GLN A 382 -1.74 12.91 -18.38
N ILE A 383 -1.37 11.71 -17.92
CA ILE A 383 -2.20 10.92 -17.00
C ILE A 383 -2.37 11.61 -15.66
N TYR A 384 -1.31 12.26 -15.16
CA TYR A 384 -1.38 12.97 -13.88
C TYR A 384 -2.32 14.18 -13.94
N THR A 385 -2.32 14.92 -15.06
CA THR A 385 -3.14 16.12 -15.26
C THR A 385 -4.59 15.77 -15.61
N ASP A 386 -4.81 14.70 -16.37
CA ASP A 386 -6.13 14.25 -16.75
C ASP A 386 -6.74 13.32 -15.68
N ALA A 387 -7.53 13.93 -14.79
CA ALA A 387 -8.23 13.21 -13.73
C ALA A 387 -9.24 12.16 -14.26
N TYR A 388 -9.76 12.33 -15.49
CA TYR A 388 -10.75 11.43 -16.10
C TYR A 388 -10.12 10.40 -17.04
N HIS A 389 -8.79 10.37 -17.16
CA HIS A 389 -8.11 9.34 -17.91
C HIS A 389 -8.53 7.93 -17.45
N TRP A 390 -8.89 7.04 -18.38
CA TRP A 390 -9.46 5.72 -18.09
C TRP A 390 -8.64 4.92 -17.06
N SER A 391 -7.31 4.99 -17.15
CA SER A 391 -6.41 4.29 -16.24
C SER A 391 -6.50 4.78 -14.79
N ASN A 392 -6.74 6.09 -14.58
CA ASN A 392 -6.98 6.65 -13.24
C ASN A 392 -8.35 6.20 -12.70
N LEU A 393 -9.38 6.20 -13.55
CA LEU A 393 -10.74 5.80 -13.16
C LEU A 393 -10.79 4.33 -12.75
N VAL A 394 -10.18 3.43 -13.53
CA VAL A 394 -10.11 1.99 -13.23
C VAL A 394 -9.36 1.73 -11.93
N GLN A 395 -8.21 2.39 -11.73
CA GLN A 395 -7.45 2.28 -10.49
C GLN A 395 -8.26 2.76 -9.28
N LEU A 396 -8.91 3.93 -9.37
CA LEU A 396 -9.74 4.46 -8.29
C LEU A 396 -10.94 3.57 -7.98
N ALA A 397 -11.60 3.01 -9.00
CA ALA A 397 -12.70 2.07 -8.82
C ALA A 397 -12.25 0.85 -8.02
N ASN A 398 -11.11 0.24 -8.39
CA ASN A 398 -10.55 -0.90 -7.69
C ASN A 398 -10.10 -0.57 -6.26
N LEU A 399 -9.44 0.57 -6.05
CA LEU A 399 -9.04 1.03 -4.70
C LEU A 399 -10.26 1.32 -3.81
N ARG A 400 -11.38 1.77 -4.38
CA ARG A 400 -12.60 2.04 -3.61
C ARG A 400 -13.40 0.77 -3.30
N GLU A 401 -13.47 -0.17 -4.23
CA GLU A 401 -14.39 -1.32 -4.12
C GLU A 401 -13.71 -2.56 -3.55
N ASN A 402 -12.43 -2.80 -3.86
CA ASN A 402 -11.73 -4.03 -3.54
C ASN A 402 -10.65 -3.82 -2.46
N ASN A 403 -10.23 -4.93 -1.83
CA ASN A 403 -8.95 -4.95 -1.12
C ASN A 403 -7.86 -5.18 -2.16
N CYS A 404 -6.79 -4.38 -2.11
CA CYS A 404 -5.76 -4.41 -3.15
C CYS A 404 -4.46 -4.95 -2.58
N LEU A 405 -3.82 -5.88 -3.29
CA LEU A 405 -2.49 -6.38 -2.96
C LEU A 405 -1.47 -5.92 -3.99
N MET A 406 -0.51 -5.14 -3.52
CA MET A 406 0.55 -4.54 -4.31
C MET A 406 1.81 -5.41 -4.23
N ILE A 407 2.26 -5.91 -5.38
CA ILE A 407 3.37 -6.86 -5.50
C ILE A 407 4.38 -6.30 -6.51
N GLY A 408 5.66 -6.25 -6.15
CA GLY A 408 6.71 -5.74 -7.03
C GLY A 408 6.65 -4.24 -7.31
N LEU A 409 5.87 -3.47 -6.52
CA LEU A 409 5.79 -2.01 -6.59
C LEU A 409 6.70 -1.36 -5.55
N SER A 410 7.47 -0.36 -5.96
CA SER A 410 8.30 0.45 -5.06
C SER A 410 7.49 1.43 -4.20
N MET A 411 6.22 1.65 -4.54
CA MET A 411 5.35 2.68 -3.94
C MET A 411 5.90 4.11 -4.06
N THR A 412 6.77 4.35 -5.05
CA THR A 412 7.34 5.67 -5.34
C THR A 412 6.62 6.42 -6.46
N ASP A 413 5.73 5.75 -7.20
CA ASP A 413 4.94 6.36 -8.29
C ASP A 413 4.03 7.49 -7.75
N PRO A 414 4.22 8.74 -8.19
CA PRO A 414 3.41 9.87 -7.72
C PRO A 414 1.93 9.76 -8.06
N ASN A 415 1.58 9.17 -9.22
CA ASN A 415 0.20 9.00 -9.63
C ASN A 415 -0.49 7.97 -8.74
N LEU A 416 0.11 6.79 -8.51
CA LEU A 416 -0.45 5.79 -7.58
C LEU A 416 -0.64 6.37 -6.17
N ARG A 417 0.34 7.11 -5.64
CA ARG A 417 0.22 7.74 -4.31
C ARG A 417 -0.90 8.76 -4.25
N ARG A 418 -1.10 9.54 -5.32
CA ARG A 418 -2.23 10.48 -5.45
C ARG A 418 -3.57 9.73 -5.44
N LEU A 419 -3.69 8.64 -6.20
CA LEU A 419 -4.93 7.86 -6.25
C LEU A 419 -5.24 7.18 -4.91
N LEU A 420 -4.21 6.68 -4.22
CA LEU A 420 -4.34 6.15 -2.86
C LEU A 420 -4.81 7.21 -1.87
N ASP A 421 -4.19 8.38 -1.87
CA ASP A 421 -4.63 9.52 -1.03
C ASP A 421 -6.10 9.85 -1.26
N ILE A 422 -6.54 9.92 -2.52
CA ILE A 422 -7.95 10.14 -2.88
C ILE A 422 -8.85 9.03 -2.34
N SER A 423 -8.47 7.77 -2.55
CA SER A 423 -9.26 6.60 -2.12
C SER A 423 -9.38 6.49 -0.59
N ALA A 424 -8.35 6.92 0.13
CA ALA A 424 -8.26 6.82 1.58
C ALA A 424 -9.19 7.79 2.32
N ARG A 425 -9.68 8.86 1.67
CA ARG A 425 -10.40 9.97 2.35
C ARG A 425 -11.60 9.54 3.19
N ASN A 426 -12.26 8.41 2.89
CA ASN A 426 -13.45 7.98 3.63
C ASN A 426 -13.33 6.58 4.25
N ILE A 427 -12.11 6.09 4.48
CA ILE A 427 -11.88 4.72 4.94
C ILE A 427 -11.40 4.72 6.41
N ASP A 428 -12.03 3.89 7.23
CA ASP A 428 -11.71 3.77 8.65
C ASP A 428 -10.47 2.90 8.95
N THR A 429 -10.12 1.97 8.08
CA THR A 429 -8.97 1.07 8.29
C THR A 429 -8.25 0.85 6.98
N PRO A 430 -6.92 0.80 6.95
CA PRO A 430 -6.18 0.40 5.74
C PRO A 430 -6.81 -0.84 5.12
N ARG A 431 -7.16 -0.76 3.84
CA ARG A 431 -7.81 -1.84 3.08
C ARG A 431 -6.85 -2.55 2.14
N HIS A 432 -5.76 -1.87 1.81
CA HIS A 432 -4.80 -2.35 0.84
C HIS A 432 -3.54 -2.84 1.55
N TYR A 433 -2.79 -3.69 0.87
CA TYR A 433 -1.59 -4.32 1.37
C TYR A 433 -0.48 -4.19 0.34
N ALA A 434 0.74 -3.92 0.79
CA ALA A 434 1.90 -3.84 -0.09
C ALA A 434 3.05 -4.66 0.47
N PHE A 435 3.64 -5.52 -0.37
CA PHE A 435 4.91 -6.15 -0.04
C PHE A 435 6.03 -5.12 -0.17
N MET A 436 6.75 -4.86 0.93
CA MET A 436 7.94 -4.00 0.90
C MET A 436 9.12 -4.73 1.52
N ARG A 437 10.30 -4.52 0.94
CA ARG A 437 11.53 -5.12 1.45
C ARG A 437 11.99 -4.40 2.70
N ARG A 438 12.19 -5.14 3.78
CA ARG A 438 12.75 -4.64 5.03
C ARG A 438 14.28 -4.68 4.95
N LEU A 439 14.93 -3.55 5.22
CA LEU A 439 16.38 -3.47 5.23
C LEU A 439 16.92 -4.15 6.49
N SER A 440 17.78 -5.15 6.33
CA SER A 440 18.50 -5.75 7.45
C SER A 440 19.71 -4.90 7.80
N ILE A 441 20.12 -4.95 9.07
CA ILE A 441 21.36 -4.29 9.51
C ILE A 441 22.57 -4.78 8.72
N ASP A 442 22.58 -6.06 8.33
CA ASP A 442 23.64 -6.64 7.51
C ASP A 442 23.74 -5.96 6.13
N LYS A 443 22.60 -5.84 5.43
CA LYS A 443 22.51 -5.21 4.10
C LYS A 443 22.72 -3.69 4.15
N PHE A 444 22.53 -3.05 5.30
CA PHE A 444 22.65 -1.59 5.46
C PHE A 444 24.04 -1.16 5.93
N ALA A 445 24.58 -1.81 6.96
CA ALA A 445 25.86 -1.43 7.56
C ALA A 445 27.06 -2.09 6.89
N TYR A 446 26.86 -3.13 6.07
CA TYR A 446 27.92 -3.88 5.44
C TYR A 446 27.71 -4.02 3.93
N SER A 447 28.81 -4.14 3.20
CA SER A 447 28.80 -4.63 1.82
C SER A 447 29.79 -5.76 1.67
N THR A 448 29.46 -6.77 0.86
CA THR A 448 30.40 -7.84 0.51
C THR A 448 30.73 -7.73 -0.96
N LYS A 449 31.98 -7.42 -1.30
CA LYS A 449 32.51 -7.46 -2.67
C LYS A 449 33.70 -8.41 -2.70
N ASP A 450 33.71 -9.34 -3.66
CA ASP A 450 34.78 -10.32 -3.85
C ASP A 450 35.13 -11.12 -2.58
N GLY A 451 34.11 -11.42 -1.76
CA GLY A 451 34.28 -12.13 -0.48
C GLY A 451 34.81 -11.27 0.69
N VAL A 452 35.13 -10.00 0.45
CA VAL A 452 35.55 -9.05 1.48
C VAL A 452 34.33 -8.30 2.03
N ARG A 453 34.05 -8.50 3.31
CA ARG A 453 33.00 -7.77 4.03
C ARG A 453 33.55 -6.45 4.56
N THR A 454 33.06 -5.34 4.04
CA THR A 454 33.39 -3.98 4.48
C THR A 454 32.25 -3.39 5.28
N GLN A 455 32.57 -2.76 6.40
CA GLN A 455 31.61 -2.02 7.22
C GLN A 455 31.59 -0.55 6.78
N HIS A 456 30.41 -0.02 6.52
CA HIS A 456 30.18 1.37 6.09
C HIS A 456 29.66 2.26 7.22
N VAL A 457 29.19 1.65 8.32
CA VAL A 457 28.60 2.37 9.45
C VAL A 457 29.24 1.90 10.75
N ASP A 458 30.00 2.77 11.40
CA ASP A 458 30.73 2.43 12.64
C ASP A 458 29.78 2.13 13.81
N ASN A 459 28.74 2.96 13.99
CA ASN A 459 27.76 2.79 15.05
C ASN A 459 26.60 1.87 14.62
N VAL A 460 26.86 0.56 14.64
CA VAL A 460 25.88 -0.47 14.24
C VAL A 460 24.62 -0.43 15.10
N THR A 461 24.76 -0.23 16.42
CA THR A 461 23.60 -0.14 17.34
C THR A 461 22.72 1.06 16.99
N GLY A 462 23.32 2.23 16.74
CA GLY A 462 22.59 3.41 16.30
C GLY A 462 21.93 3.23 14.92
N ALA A 463 22.58 2.50 14.01
CA ALA A 463 22.02 2.15 12.72
C ALA A 463 20.81 1.21 12.83
N GLU A 464 20.86 0.24 13.75
CA GLU A 464 19.72 -0.65 14.02
C GLU A 464 18.53 0.10 14.60
N GLU A 465 18.76 1.00 15.57
CA GLU A 465 17.71 1.88 16.07
C GLU A 465 17.12 2.78 14.98
N PHE A 466 17.98 3.36 14.13
CA PHE A 466 17.55 4.16 12.98
C PHE A 466 16.68 3.35 12.02
N LEU A 467 17.10 2.14 11.64
CA LEU A 467 16.33 1.27 10.74
C LEU A 467 14.97 0.91 11.33
N ASN A 468 14.91 0.59 12.62
CA ASN A 468 13.64 0.31 13.29
C ASN A 468 12.70 1.52 13.25
N ARG A 469 13.23 2.73 13.49
CA ARG A 469 12.47 3.98 13.35
C ARG A 469 12.03 4.24 11.90
N HIS A 470 12.92 4.01 10.95
CA HIS A 470 12.67 4.19 9.52
C HIS A 470 11.55 3.27 9.02
N HIS A 471 11.58 1.98 9.37
CA HIS A 471 10.53 1.03 8.99
C HIS A 471 9.17 1.42 9.59
N LYS A 472 9.13 1.77 10.89
CA LYS A 472 7.89 2.23 11.55
C LYS A 472 7.35 3.52 10.92
N LEU A 473 8.22 4.45 10.55
CA LEU A 473 7.84 5.67 9.83
C LEU A 473 7.21 5.34 8.47
N ASN A 474 7.82 4.42 7.71
CA ASN A 474 7.26 4.00 6.42
C ASN A 474 5.89 3.34 6.58
N GLU A 475 5.69 2.51 7.61
CA GLU A 475 4.39 1.95 7.93
C GLU A 475 3.34 3.03 8.19
N GLU A 476 3.64 4.02 9.03
CA GLU A 476 2.70 5.10 9.32
C GLU A 476 2.37 5.95 8.09
N ILE A 477 3.34 6.23 7.22
CA ILE A 477 3.11 6.96 5.97
C ILE A 477 2.21 6.15 5.02
N MET A 478 2.47 4.85 4.84
CA MET A 478 1.65 4.00 3.97
C MET A 478 0.25 3.81 4.54
N LYS A 479 0.13 3.76 5.87
CA LYS A 479 -1.15 3.66 6.56
C LYS A 479 -2.03 4.88 6.34
N GLU A 480 -1.46 6.08 6.25
CA GLU A 480 -2.19 7.28 5.82
C GLU A 480 -2.75 7.15 4.40
N LEU A 481 -2.02 6.49 3.50
CA LEU A 481 -2.46 6.18 2.15
C LEU A 481 -3.45 4.99 2.09
N GLY A 482 -3.88 4.45 3.25
CA GLY A 482 -4.79 3.32 3.32
C GLY A 482 -4.13 1.95 3.04
N VAL A 483 -2.80 1.87 3.11
CA VAL A 483 -2.01 0.69 2.79
C VAL A 483 -1.27 0.15 4.03
N SER A 484 -1.40 -1.15 4.30
CA SER A 484 -0.63 -1.87 5.31
C SER A 484 0.59 -2.55 4.68
N ILE A 485 1.78 -2.33 5.23
CA ILE A 485 3.01 -2.97 4.74
C ILE A 485 3.14 -4.40 5.27
N ILE A 486 3.42 -5.33 4.36
CA ILE A 486 3.86 -6.70 4.64
C ILE A 486 5.36 -6.76 4.34
N TRP A 487 6.17 -6.78 5.40
CA TRP A 487 7.63 -6.80 5.28
C TRP A 487 8.14 -8.17 4.80
N PHE A 488 9.12 -8.16 3.90
CA PHE A 488 9.92 -9.35 3.55
C PHE A 488 11.40 -8.99 3.52
N THR A 489 12.28 -9.98 3.67
CA THR A 489 13.74 -9.77 3.61
C THR A 489 14.35 -10.29 2.32
N GLU A 490 13.86 -11.44 1.86
CA GLU A 490 14.24 -12.09 0.61
C GLU A 490 13.03 -12.25 -0.32
N PHE A 491 13.25 -12.22 -1.64
CA PHE A 491 12.16 -12.21 -2.62
C PHE A 491 11.40 -13.53 -2.69
N GLU A 492 12.06 -14.64 -2.32
CA GLU A 492 11.53 -15.99 -2.26
C GLU A 492 10.45 -16.16 -1.17
N GLU A 493 10.38 -15.22 -0.20
CA GLU A 493 9.32 -15.20 0.80
C GLU A 493 7.96 -14.81 0.20
N ILE A 494 7.93 -14.00 -0.86
CA ILE A 494 6.67 -13.50 -1.44
C ILE A 494 5.84 -14.64 -2.04
N PRO A 495 6.38 -15.53 -2.91
CA PRO A 495 5.66 -16.71 -3.39
C PRO A 495 5.08 -17.56 -2.25
N ALA A 496 5.89 -17.87 -1.22
CA ALA A 496 5.45 -18.70 -0.10
C ALA A 496 4.30 -18.06 0.70
N ILE A 497 4.32 -16.73 0.87
CA ILE A 497 3.23 -16.00 1.52
C ILE A 497 1.96 -16.03 0.66
N LEU A 498 2.08 -15.83 -0.66
CA LEU A 498 0.94 -15.90 -1.58
C LEU A 498 0.29 -17.29 -1.58
N ASP A 499 1.10 -18.35 -1.58
CA ASP A 499 0.61 -19.73 -1.52
C ASP A 499 -0.11 -20.02 -0.20
N LYS A 500 0.35 -19.46 0.93
CA LYS A 500 -0.34 -19.56 2.24
C LYS A 500 -1.68 -18.82 2.27
N ILE A 501 -1.78 -17.69 1.56
CA ILE A 501 -3.03 -16.92 1.42
C ILE A 501 -4.00 -17.71 0.55
N ASN A 502 -3.51 -18.35 -0.51
CA ASN A 502 -4.33 -19.14 -1.42
C ASN A 502 -4.79 -20.44 -0.74
N SER A 503 -3.95 -21.17 -0.01
CA SER A 503 -4.31 -22.44 0.64
C SER A 503 -5.52 -22.32 1.55
#